data_AF-A0A9J6F242-F1
#
_entry.id   AF-A0A9J6F242-F1
#
_cell.length_a   1.000
_cell.length_b   1.000
_cell.length_c   1.000
_cell.angle_alpha   90.00
_cell.angle_beta   90.00
_cell.angle_gamma   90.00
#
_symmetry.space_group_name_H-M   'P 1'
#
loop_
_entity.id
_entity.type
_entity.pdbx_description
1 polymer ?
#
loop_
_entity_poly.entity_id
_entity_poly.type
_entity_poly.pdbx_seq_one_letter_code
_entity_poly.pdbx_strand_id
1 'polypeptide(L)'
;MPCAPDEDPVESDTESSDDESALNTSGGWRRKLFKAPDSTYKGDVHEASELRELLSPYEYFKGYVPNRVFLEPAEKTNRYSVFHEGSSINANEAEIRRLVALHLTMGVLHYPRLRLYWKPSMRCDIVASAGLSRNRFEKLRNNLHIVDVNYRDATDRLRKVRPLLDIFQRKCKSLVAEERLCIDEQMVPFKGHLDIKQYVKGKPNPWGIKIFMLCGESGLVYDFLPYQGSTTKIEDHTK
;
A
#
# COMPACT_ATOMS: atom_id res chain seq x y z
N MET A 1 14.14 48.52 -59.41
CA MET A 1 13.75 47.13 -59.76
C MET A 1 14.35 46.20 -58.71
N PRO A 2 13.60 45.16 -58.29
CA PRO A 2 13.80 44.46 -57.02
C PRO A 2 14.65 43.19 -57.20
N CYS A 3 15.34 42.76 -56.15
CA CYS A 3 15.78 41.38 -55.97
C CYS A 3 15.18 40.85 -54.66
N ALA A 4 14.52 39.71 -54.79
CA ALA A 4 13.71 39.03 -53.77
C ALA A 4 14.58 38.41 -52.64
N PRO A 5 13.98 38.12 -51.48
CA PRO A 5 14.65 37.39 -50.40
C PRO A 5 14.69 35.88 -50.68
N ASP A 6 15.82 35.24 -50.34
CA ASP A 6 16.00 33.79 -50.39
C ASP A 6 15.18 33.11 -49.27
N GLU A 7 14.37 32.11 -49.66
CA GLU A 7 13.60 31.26 -48.75
C GLU A 7 14.47 30.07 -48.27
N ASP A 8 14.52 29.85 -46.95
CA ASP A 8 15.09 28.64 -46.36
C ASP A 8 14.13 27.44 -46.52
N PRO A 9 14.63 26.20 -46.72
CA PRO A 9 13.77 25.05 -47.05
C PRO A 9 13.08 24.46 -45.81
N VAL A 10 11.80 24.13 -45.98
CA VAL A 10 10.96 23.38 -45.05
C VAL A 10 11.35 21.90 -45.07
N GLU A 11 11.84 21.36 -43.95
CA GLU A 11 12.01 19.91 -43.78
C GLU A 11 10.64 19.23 -43.62
N SER A 12 10.40 18.22 -44.45
CA SER A 12 9.18 17.45 -44.55
C SER A 12 9.21 16.23 -43.62
N ASP A 13 8.30 16.20 -42.65
CA ASP A 13 7.99 14.98 -41.89
C ASP A 13 7.24 14.01 -42.81
N THR A 14 7.92 12.91 -43.12
CA THR A 14 7.37 11.80 -43.89
C THR A 14 6.55 10.90 -42.97
N GLU A 15 5.21 10.99 -43.07
CA GLU A 15 4.32 9.96 -42.56
C GLU A 15 4.40 8.72 -43.44
N SER A 16 4.80 7.59 -42.87
CA SER A 16 4.53 6.26 -43.46
C SER A 16 3.65 5.47 -42.50
N SER A 17 2.45 5.20 -43.00
CA SER A 17 1.38 4.34 -42.48
C SER A 17 1.85 2.97 -42.02
N ASP A 18 1.25 2.44 -40.94
CA ASP A 18 0.91 1.02 -40.83
C ASP A 18 -0.31 0.81 -39.91
N ASP A 19 -1.35 0.24 -40.53
CA ASP A 19 -2.43 -0.61 -40.03
C ASP A 19 -3.38 -0.13 -38.89
N GLU A 20 -4.45 0.54 -39.31
CA GLU A 20 -5.77 0.41 -38.67
C GLU A 20 -6.31 -1.02 -38.83
N SER A 21 -6.13 -1.85 -37.80
CA SER A 21 -7.02 -2.98 -37.58
C SER A 21 -8.18 -2.53 -36.67
N ALA A 22 -9.33 -2.33 -37.31
CA ALA A 22 -10.58 -1.91 -36.69
C ALA A 22 -11.04 -2.88 -35.58
N LEU A 23 -10.91 -2.46 -34.32
CA LEU A 23 -11.79 -2.91 -33.25
C LEU A 23 -12.86 -1.85 -33.03
N ASN A 24 -14.03 -2.14 -33.58
CA ASN A 24 -15.27 -1.40 -33.49
C ASN A 24 -15.71 -1.21 -32.02
N THR A 25 -15.28 -0.13 -31.36
CA THR A 25 -15.87 0.32 -30.10
C THR A 25 -16.93 1.35 -30.39
N SER A 26 -18.19 0.90 -30.52
CA SER A 26 -19.39 1.75 -30.59
C SER A 26 -19.72 2.39 -29.23
N GLY A 27 -18.74 3.06 -28.62
CA GLY A 27 -18.82 3.64 -27.28
C GLY A 27 -18.30 5.07 -27.24
N GLY A 28 -18.93 5.99 -27.97
CA GLY A 28 -18.65 7.42 -27.81
C GLY A 28 -18.92 7.89 -26.38
N TRP A 29 -18.14 8.85 -25.89
CA TRP A 29 -18.35 9.50 -24.59
C TRP A 29 -19.81 9.97 -24.47
N ARG A 30 -20.60 9.33 -23.61
CA ARG A 30 -21.99 9.73 -23.38
C ARG A 30 -22.05 10.75 -22.25
N ARG A 31 -22.66 11.90 -22.52
CA ARG A 31 -22.97 12.91 -21.50
C ARG A 31 -24.12 12.39 -20.63
N LYS A 32 -23.80 11.65 -19.56
CA LYS A 32 -24.77 11.28 -18.54
C LYS A 32 -24.83 12.38 -17.49
N LEU A 33 -26.02 12.83 -17.12
CA LEU A 33 -26.18 13.78 -16.02
C LEU A 33 -25.70 13.11 -14.73
N PHE A 34 -24.75 13.73 -14.03
CA PHE A 34 -24.33 13.27 -12.71
C PHE A 34 -25.51 13.45 -11.74
N LYS A 35 -25.98 12.34 -11.17
CA LYS A 35 -26.92 12.35 -10.06
C LYS A 35 -26.09 12.25 -8.80
N ALA A 36 -26.02 13.33 -8.02
CA ALA A 36 -25.34 13.30 -6.75
C ALA A 36 -26.01 12.25 -5.84
N PRO A 37 -25.23 11.37 -5.19
CA PRO A 37 -25.77 10.49 -4.16
C PRO A 37 -26.28 11.33 -2.98
N ASP A 38 -27.25 10.80 -2.23
CA ASP A 38 -27.64 11.38 -0.94
C ASP A 38 -26.42 11.37 -0.02
N SER A 39 -25.90 12.57 0.27
CA SER A 39 -24.75 12.79 1.13
C SER A 39 -25.15 13.32 2.50
N THR A 40 -26.43 13.25 2.86
CA THR A 40 -26.90 13.69 4.17
C THR A 40 -26.29 12.78 5.23
N TYR A 41 -25.57 13.36 6.19
CA TYR A 41 -25.02 12.59 7.30
C TYR A 41 -26.17 12.04 8.15
N LYS A 42 -26.20 10.71 8.32
CA LYS A 42 -27.21 9.98 9.11
C LYS A 42 -26.60 9.34 10.36
N GLY A 43 -25.33 9.63 10.66
CA GLY A 43 -24.71 9.16 11.88
C GLY A 43 -25.29 9.87 13.09
N ASP A 44 -25.30 9.18 14.22
CA ASP A 44 -25.60 9.83 15.50
C ASP A 44 -24.60 10.96 15.69
N VAL A 45 -25.11 12.16 16.00
CA VAL A 45 -24.27 13.23 16.54
C VAL A 45 -23.56 12.58 17.71
N HIS A 46 -22.23 12.47 17.65
CA HIS A 46 -21.44 12.08 18.80
C HIS A 46 -21.63 13.20 19.84
N GLU A 47 -22.74 13.19 20.57
CA GLU A 47 -22.69 13.61 21.95
C GLU A 47 -21.51 12.84 22.52
N ALA A 48 -20.54 13.56 23.06
CA ALA A 48 -19.41 13.03 23.79
C ALA A 48 -19.91 12.37 25.11
N SER A 49 -20.95 11.56 25.01
CA SER A 49 -21.62 10.83 26.06
C SER A 49 -21.12 9.40 26.00
N GLU A 50 -19.92 9.24 26.54
CA GLU A 50 -19.58 8.26 27.57
C GLU A 50 -18.06 8.18 27.57
N LEU A 51 -17.48 8.25 28.76
CA LEU A 51 -16.06 8.06 29.02
C LEU A 51 -15.65 6.66 28.53
N ARG A 52 -15.44 6.50 27.21
CA ARG A 52 -14.79 5.31 26.68
C ARG A 52 -13.43 5.25 27.35
N GLU A 53 -13.22 4.21 28.15
CA GLU A 53 -11.93 3.96 28.77
C GLU A 53 -10.85 4.09 27.70
N LEU A 54 -9.90 5.00 27.93
CA LEU A 54 -8.81 5.22 27.00
C LEU A 54 -7.98 3.95 26.94
N LEU A 55 -7.97 3.33 25.77
CA LEU A 55 -7.17 2.15 25.52
C LEU A 55 -5.68 2.52 25.48
N SER A 56 -4.82 1.58 25.85
CA SER A 56 -3.39 1.72 25.62
C SER A 56 -3.08 1.76 24.12
N PRO A 57 -1.95 2.37 23.70
CA PRO A 57 -1.53 2.34 22.29
C PRO A 57 -1.46 0.93 21.70
N TYR A 58 -1.09 -0.06 22.51
CA TYR A 58 -1.05 -1.47 22.10
C TYR A 58 -2.44 -2.05 21.84
N GLU A 59 -3.45 -1.68 22.63
CA GLU A 59 -4.82 -2.15 22.44
C GLU A 59 -5.46 -1.56 21.18
N TYR A 60 -5.20 -0.27 20.89
CA TYR A 60 -5.55 0.31 19.59
C TYR A 60 -4.88 -0.46 18.45
N PHE A 61 -3.57 -0.70 18.52
CA PHE A 61 -2.84 -1.46 17.51
C PHE A 61 -3.40 -2.88 17.30
N LYS A 62 -3.67 -3.60 18.39
CA LYS A 62 -4.24 -4.96 18.38
C LYS A 62 -5.61 -5.00 17.70
N GLY A 63 -6.37 -3.91 17.76
CA GLY A 63 -7.63 -3.76 17.05
C GLY A 63 -7.49 -3.83 15.53
N TYR A 64 -6.37 -3.39 14.96
CA TYR A 64 -6.06 -3.43 13.52
C TYR A 64 -5.24 -4.65 13.12
N VAL A 65 -4.42 -5.17 14.05
CA VAL A 65 -3.43 -6.21 13.79
C VAL A 65 -3.69 -7.42 14.70
N PRO A 66 -4.67 -8.28 14.34
CA PRO A 66 -4.99 -9.47 15.13
C PRO A 66 -3.85 -10.50 15.07
N ASN A 67 -3.81 -11.42 16.04
CA ASN A 67 -2.72 -12.40 16.19
C ASN A 67 -2.41 -13.22 14.92
N ARG A 68 -3.42 -13.50 14.08
CA ARG A 68 -3.23 -14.20 12.80
C ARG A 68 -2.25 -13.49 11.84
N VAL A 69 -2.11 -12.16 11.95
CA VAL A 69 -1.13 -11.36 11.17
C VAL A 69 0.31 -11.74 11.51
N PHE A 70 0.55 -12.40 12.65
CA PHE A 70 1.87 -12.91 13.01
C PHE A 70 1.98 -14.42 12.82
N LEU A 71 0.91 -15.16 13.13
CA LEU A 71 0.88 -16.61 13.05
C LEU A 71 0.95 -17.12 11.60
N GLU A 72 0.07 -16.61 10.72
CA GLU A 72 0.00 -17.07 9.33
C GLU A 72 1.30 -16.73 8.57
N PRO A 73 1.87 -15.51 8.67
CA PRO A 73 3.14 -15.24 8.03
C PRO A 73 4.29 -16.07 8.58
N ALA A 74 4.28 -16.50 9.85
CA ALA A 74 5.30 -17.41 10.36
C ALA A 74 5.25 -18.77 9.63
N GLU A 75 4.05 -19.34 9.48
CA GLU A 75 3.85 -20.58 8.72
C GLU A 75 4.27 -20.41 7.25
N LYS A 76 3.80 -19.36 6.57
CA LYS A 76 4.09 -19.13 5.15
C LYS A 76 5.57 -18.83 4.90
N THR A 77 6.22 -18.11 5.80
CA THR A 77 7.68 -17.88 5.78
C THR A 77 8.46 -19.18 5.86
N ASN A 78 8.07 -20.09 6.77
CA ASN A 78 8.72 -21.39 6.89
C ASN A 78 8.51 -22.28 5.67
N ARG A 79 7.30 -22.28 5.09
CA ARG A 79 7.02 -23.03 3.86
C ARG A 79 7.82 -22.50 2.68
N TYR A 80 7.93 -21.17 2.57
CA TYR A 80 8.76 -20.53 1.55
C TYR A 80 10.22 -20.96 1.65
N SER A 81 10.80 -20.93 2.87
CA SER A 81 12.20 -21.29 3.03
C SER A 81 12.46 -22.77 2.77
N VAL A 82 11.53 -23.68 3.12
CA VAL A 82 11.66 -25.09 2.74
C VAL A 82 11.68 -25.23 1.22
N PHE A 83 10.79 -24.53 0.51
CA PHE A 83 10.70 -24.61 -0.94
C PHE A 83 11.96 -24.06 -1.65
N HIS A 84 12.54 -22.96 -1.16
CA HIS A 84 13.66 -22.27 -1.82
C HIS A 84 15.05 -22.63 -1.27
N GLU A 85 15.18 -22.86 0.04
CA GLU A 85 16.45 -23.14 0.72
C GLU A 85 16.58 -24.63 1.12
N GLY A 86 15.56 -25.45 0.89
CA GLY A 86 15.54 -26.87 1.26
C GLY A 86 15.33 -27.14 2.75
N SER A 87 15.20 -26.10 3.58
CA SER A 87 15.00 -26.24 5.03
C SER A 87 14.19 -25.10 5.63
N SER A 88 13.50 -25.37 6.73
CA SER A 88 12.76 -24.34 7.45
C SER A 88 13.72 -23.39 8.18
N ILE A 89 13.47 -22.08 8.11
CA ILE A 89 14.14 -21.13 9.00
C ILE A 89 13.59 -21.19 10.42
N ASN A 90 12.57 -22.00 10.70
CA ASN A 90 11.94 -22.17 12.01
C ASN A 90 11.46 -20.83 12.62
N ALA A 91 10.90 -19.95 11.79
CA ALA A 91 10.23 -18.73 12.24
C ALA A 91 8.99 -19.11 13.09
N ASN A 92 8.69 -18.31 14.11
CA ASN A 92 7.48 -18.46 14.91
C ASN A 92 6.75 -17.13 15.07
N GLU A 93 5.52 -17.16 15.60
CA GLU A 93 4.68 -15.99 15.81
C GLU A 93 5.40 -14.88 16.59
N ALA A 94 6.13 -15.22 17.64
CA ALA A 94 6.83 -14.26 18.48
C ALA A 94 7.97 -13.56 17.72
N GLU A 95 8.69 -14.28 16.86
CA GLU A 95 9.71 -13.70 16.00
C GLU A 95 9.14 -12.78 14.93
N ILE A 96 8.01 -13.13 14.30
CA ILE A 96 7.32 -12.24 13.35
C ILE A 96 6.80 -10.99 14.08
N ARG A 97 6.25 -11.14 15.29
CA ARG A 97 5.84 -9.99 16.11
C ARG A 97 7.03 -9.08 16.46
N ARG A 98 8.17 -9.64 16.86
CA ARG A 98 9.41 -8.88 17.12
C ARG A 98 9.94 -8.20 15.86
N LEU A 99 9.87 -8.86 14.70
CA LEU A 99 10.24 -8.28 13.40
C LEU A 99 9.40 -7.05 13.08
N VAL A 100 8.07 -7.14 13.24
CA VAL A 100 7.14 -6.02 13.04
C VAL A 100 7.40 -4.90 14.04
N ALA A 101 7.54 -5.21 15.33
CA ALA A 101 7.84 -4.23 16.37
C ALA A 101 9.16 -3.47 16.12
N LEU A 102 10.20 -4.19 15.66
CA LEU A 102 11.46 -3.57 15.26
C LEU A 102 11.28 -2.65 14.05
N HIS A 103 10.53 -3.05 13.02
CA HIS A 103 10.26 -2.18 11.88
C HIS A 103 9.50 -0.90 12.27
N LEU A 104 8.52 -1.00 13.17
CA LEU A 104 7.82 0.17 13.72
C LEU A 104 8.78 1.08 14.48
N THR A 105 9.61 0.50 15.36
CA THR A 105 10.62 1.24 16.14
C THR A 105 11.63 1.95 15.22
N MET A 106 12.14 1.26 14.21
CA MET A 106 13.10 1.82 13.25
C MET A 106 12.48 2.92 12.38
N GLY A 107 11.17 2.84 12.16
CA GLY A 107 10.40 3.89 11.50
C GLY A 107 10.22 5.15 12.34
N VAL A 108 10.52 5.12 13.64
CA VAL A 108 10.56 6.30 14.51
C VAL A 108 12.01 6.79 14.68
N LEU A 109 12.96 5.87 14.84
CA LEU A 109 14.37 6.20 15.11
C LEU A 109 15.15 6.66 13.88
N HIS A 110 14.80 6.16 12.69
CA HIS A 110 15.37 6.56 11.40
C HIS A 110 16.92 6.52 11.29
N TYR A 111 17.58 5.50 11.87
CA TYR A 111 19.03 5.36 11.67
C TYR A 111 19.36 5.24 10.17
N PRO A 112 20.46 5.88 9.70
CA PRO A 112 20.75 5.99 8.27
C PRO A 112 21.09 4.64 7.61
N ARG A 113 21.44 3.61 8.40
CA ARG A 113 21.69 2.25 7.90
C ARG A 113 21.16 1.22 8.89
N LEU A 114 20.47 0.21 8.38
CA LEU A 114 19.85 -0.86 9.17
C LEU A 114 20.81 -1.53 10.16
N ARG A 115 22.04 -1.84 9.73
CA ARG A 115 23.00 -2.56 10.59
C ARG A 115 23.51 -1.74 11.78
N LEU A 116 23.29 -0.41 11.81
CA LEU A 116 23.71 0.44 12.92
C LEU A 116 22.94 0.16 14.20
N TYR A 117 21.69 -0.29 14.11
CA TYR A 117 20.89 -0.67 15.28
C TYR A 117 21.52 -1.78 16.14
N TRP A 118 22.45 -2.57 15.58
CA TRP A 118 23.19 -3.62 16.29
C TRP A 118 24.67 -3.29 16.48
N LYS A 119 25.15 -2.09 16.11
CA LYS A 119 26.53 -1.70 16.42
C LYS A 119 26.65 -1.35 17.90
N PRO A 120 27.65 -1.86 18.64
CA PRO A 120 27.84 -1.53 20.05
C PRO A 120 27.91 -0.02 20.32
N SER A 121 28.57 0.74 19.45
CA SER A 121 28.70 2.20 19.56
C SER A 121 27.41 2.99 19.28
N MET A 122 26.37 2.34 18.74
CA MET A 122 25.09 2.94 18.40
C MET A 122 23.94 2.08 18.95
N ARG A 123 24.18 1.39 20.05
CA ARG A 123 23.20 0.50 20.66
C ARG A 123 21.98 1.31 21.07
N CYS A 124 20.81 0.87 20.64
CA CYS A 124 19.53 1.37 21.11
C CYS A 124 18.87 0.27 21.96
N ASP A 125 18.59 0.56 23.23
CA ASP A 125 18.06 -0.46 24.15
C ASP A 125 16.68 -0.97 23.75
N ILE A 126 15.84 -0.12 23.15
CA ILE A 126 14.55 -0.55 22.60
C ILE A 126 14.74 -1.64 21.54
N VAL A 127 15.70 -1.45 20.61
CA VAL A 127 16.03 -2.47 19.59
C VAL A 127 16.71 -3.68 20.21
N ALA A 128 17.67 -3.47 21.11
CA ALA A 128 18.41 -4.56 21.74
C ALA A 128 17.51 -5.46 22.60
N SER A 129 16.52 -4.89 23.28
CA SER A 129 15.55 -5.61 24.12
C SER A 129 14.59 -6.49 23.31
N ALA A 130 14.46 -6.28 22.00
CA ALA A 130 13.63 -7.11 21.13
C ALA A 130 14.12 -8.57 21.01
N GLY A 131 15.36 -8.85 21.42
CA GLY A 131 15.90 -10.22 21.50
C GLY A 131 16.16 -10.89 20.15
N LEU A 132 16.20 -10.13 19.05
CA LEU A 132 16.62 -10.62 17.74
C LEU A 132 18.06 -10.18 17.43
N SER A 133 18.92 -11.14 17.12
CA SER A 133 20.24 -10.83 16.56
C SER A 133 20.10 -10.20 15.18
N ARG A 134 21.08 -9.38 14.76
CA ARG A 134 21.10 -8.77 13.42
C ARG A 134 20.91 -9.81 12.31
N ASN A 135 21.63 -10.92 12.39
CA ASN A 135 21.58 -11.97 11.37
C ASN A 135 20.22 -12.66 11.37
N ARG A 136 19.59 -12.87 12.54
CA ARG A 136 18.24 -13.44 12.62
C ARG A 136 17.19 -12.49 12.06
N PHE A 137 17.29 -11.20 12.39
CA PHE A 137 16.43 -10.16 11.81
C PHE A 137 16.54 -10.13 10.28
N GLU A 138 17.76 -10.09 9.72
CA GLU A 138 17.97 -10.09 8.27
C GLU A 138 17.43 -11.37 7.62
N LYS A 139 17.63 -12.54 8.26
CA LYS A 139 17.10 -13.83 7.76
C LYS A 139 15.58 -13.85 7.73
N LEU A 140 14.92 -13.41 8.80
CA LEU A 140 13.45 -13.30 8.86
C LEU A 140 12.92 -12.30 7.82
N ARG A 141 13.53 -11.12 7.74
CA ARG A 141 13.14 -10.05 6.80
C ARG A 141 13.22 -10.51 5.35
N ASN A 142 14.28 -11.24 4.98
CA ASN A 142 14.50 -11.67 3.59
C ASN A 142 13.60 -12.86 3.19
N ASN A 143 13.12 -13.64 4.16
CA ASN A 143 12.25 -14.79 3.92
C ASN A 143 10.76 -14.51 4.20
N LEU A 144 10.39 -13.31 4.68
CA LEU A 144 9.02 -13.00 5.10
C LEU A 144 8.02 -13.23 3.96
N HIS A 145 7.06 -14.13 4.19
CA HIS A 145 5.95 -14.42 3.27
C HIS A 145 4.62 -14.36 4.00
N ILE A 146 3.62 -13.77 3.33
CA ILE A 146 2.26 -13.59 3.85
C ILE A 146 1.31 -14.61 3.23
N VAL A 147 1.52 -14.94 1.96
CA VAL A 147 0.74 -15.94 1.22
C VAL A 147 1.58 -17.18 0.94
N ASP A 148 0.89 -18.27 0.60
CA ASP A 148 1.55 -19.49 0.14
C ASP A 148 2.35 -19.25 -1.15
N VAL A 149 3.47 -19.96 -1.32
CA VAL A 149 4.30 -19.90 -2.52
C VAL A 149 3.51 -20.30 -3.76
N ASN A 150 2.55 -21.21 -3.59
CA ASN A 150 1.71 -21.71 -4.67
C ASN A 150 0.49 -20.82 -4.95
N TYR A 151 0.26 -19.76 -4.17
CA TYR A 151 -0.87 -18.87 -4.36
C TYR A 151 -0.68 -18.02 -5.62
N ARG A 152 -1.44 -18.38 -6.67
CA ARG A 152 -1.42 -17.70 -7.97
C ARG A 152 -2.79 -17.09 -8.27
N ASP A 153 -2.92 -15.81 -7.93
CA ASP A 153 -3.96 -14.94 -8.50
C ASP A 153 -3.31 -13.99 -9.49
N ALA A 154 -3.48 -14.26 -10.79
CA ALA A 154 -2.94 -13.39 -11.83
C ALA A 154 -3.71 -12.05 -11.94
N THR A 155 -4.93 -11.98 -11.41
CA THR A 155 -5.80 -10.80 -11.50
C THR A 155 -5.47 -9.73 -10.47
N ASP A 156 -5.03 -10.15 -9.27
CA ASP A 156 -4.62 -9.25 -8.20
C ASP A 156 -3.09 -9.07 -8.19
N ARG A 157 -2.63 -7.89 -8.57
CA ARG A 157 -1.20 -7.53 -8.60
C ARG A 157 -0.64 -7.36 -7.19
N LEU A 158 -1.50 -7.17 -6.20
CA LEU A 158 -1.15 -7.08 -4.78
C LEU A 158 -1.41 -8.38 -4.01
N ARG A 159 -1.68 -9.50 -4.70
CA ARG A 159 -2.00 -10.80 -4.07
C ARG A 159 -1.08 -11.20 -2.92
N LYS A 160 0.20 -10.85 -3.00
CA LYS A 160 1.22 -11.24 -2.00
C LYS A 160 1.01 -10.57 -0.65
N VAL A 161 0.33 -9.42 -0.62
CA VAL A 161 0.05 -8.65 0.61
C VAL A 161 -1.44 -8.50 0.87
N ARG A 162 -2.29 -8.94 -0.06
CA ARG A 162 -3.75 -8.82 -0.01
C ARG A 162 -4.36 -9.25 1.34
N PRO A 163 -3.98 -10.39 1.95
CA PRO A 163 -4.56 -10.76 3.24
C PRO A 163 -4.36 -9.70 4.34
N LEU A 164 -3.21 -9.03 4.36
CA LEU A 164 -2.96 -7.95 5.33
C LEU A 164 -3.77 -6.70 5.01
N LEU A 165 -3.84 -6.33 3.73
CA LEU A 165 -4.65 -5.19 3.29
C LEU A 165 -6.12 -5.38 3.66
N ASP A 166 -6.68 -6.57 3.40
CA ASP A 166 -8.08 -6.86 3.69
C ASP A 166 -8.39 -6.90 5.19
N ILE A 167 -7.45 -7.37 6.02
CA ILE A 167 -7.58 -7.30 7.48
C ILE A 167 -7.64 -5.84 7.94
N PHE A 168 -6.70 -5.02 7.47
CA PHE A 168 -6.61 -3.62 7.85
C PHE A 168 -7.83 -2.81 7.35
N GLN A 169 -8.20 -3.00 6.08
CA GLN A 169 -9.35 -2.33 5.45
C GLN A 169 -10.66 -2.66 6.14
N ARG A 170 -10.89 -3.94 6.51
CA ARG A 170 -12.08 -4.31 7.29
C ARG A 170 -12.15 -3.60 8.63
N LYS A 171 -11.00 -3.39 9.30
CA LYS A 171 -10.99 -2.64 10.55
C LYS A 171 -11.32 -1.16 10.31
N CYS A 172 -10.73 -0.54 9.29
CA CYS A 172 -11.07 0.83 8.87
C CYS A 172 -12.58 0.98 8.60
N LYS A 173 -13.16 0.08 7.80
CA LYS A 173 -14.60 0.10 7.45
C LYS A 173 -15.54 -0.15 8.62
N SER A 174 -15.04 -0.71 9.73
CA SER A 174 -15.82 -0.92 10.95
C SER A 174 -15.91 0.30 11.86
N LEU A 175 -15.12 1.34 11.58
CA LEU A 175 -15.17 2.60 12.33
C LEU A 175 -16.45 3.36 11.99
N VAL A 176 -17.00 4.07 12.98
CA VAL A 176 -18.13 4.97 12.75
C VAL A 176 -17.61 6.18 11.98
N ALA A 177 -18.14 6.40 10.78
CA ALA A 177 -17.71 7.50 9.92
C ALA A 177 -18.06 8.87 10.53
N GLU A 178 -17.10 9.79 10.46
CA GLU A 178 -17.31 11.21 10.74
C GLU A 178 -18.20 11.87 9.69
N GLU A 179 -18.81 13.00 10.05
CA GLU A 179 -19.62 13.81 9.13
C GLU A 179 -18.77 14.36 7.98
N ARG A 180 -17.55 14.82 8.29
CA ARG A 180 -16.64 15.42 7.31
C ARG A 180 -15.60 14.42 6.87
N LEU A 181 -15.70 14.00 5.61
CA LEU A 181 -14.79 13.06 4.98
C LEU A 181 -14.08 13.70 3.80
N CYS A 182 -12.85 13.30 3.56
CA CYS A 182 -12.08 13.64 2.36
C CYS A 182 -11.57 12.38 1.67
N ILE A 183 -11.52 12.44 0.34
CA ILE A 183 -10.85 11.44 -0.49
C ILE A 183 -9.66 12.11 -1.14
N ASP A 184 -8.48 11.56 -0.91
CA ASP A 184 -7.24 12.04 -1.54
C ASP A 184 -6.26 10.88 -1.79
N GLU A 185 -5.14 11.20 -2.43
CA GLU A 185 -4.13 10.29 -2.93
C GLU A 185 -2.91 10.30 -2.01
N GLN A 186 -2.62 9.14 -1.42
CA GLN A 186 -1.38 8.88 -0.69
C GLN A 186 -0.39 8.09 -1.55
N MET A 187 0.87 8.53 -1.53
CA MET A 187 1.98 7.82 -2.18
C MET A 187 2.79 7.07 -1.13
N VAL A 188 2.93 5.75 -1.30
CA VAL A 188 3.88 4.92 -0.56
C VAL A 188 5.19 4.86 -1.34
N PRO A 189 6.28 5.51 -0.89
CA PRO A 189 7.52 5.58 -1.65
C PRO A 189 8.10 4.18 -1.89
N PHE A 190 8.37 3.85 -3.16
CA PHE A 190 8.95 2.57 -3.52
C PHE A 190 9.83 2.70 -4.76
N LYS A 191 11.11 2.35 -4.62
CA LYS A 191 12.10 2.43 -5.71
C LYS A 191 12.34 1.10 -6.43
N GLY A 192 11.87 -0.02 -5.88
CA GLY A 192 12.05 -1.34 -6.48
C GLY A 192 11.22 -1.55 -7.76
N HIS A 193 11.40 -2.71 -8.37
CA HIS A 193 10.58 -3.13 -9.51
C HIS A 193 9.23 -3.65 -9.01
N LEU A 194 8.15 -3.03 -9.46
CA LEU A 194 6.78 -3.42 -9.17
C LEU A 194 5.88 -2.85 -10.26
N ASP A 195 5.10 -3.70 -10.88
CA ASP A 195 4.39 -3.34 -12.10
C ASP A 195 3.26 -2.30 -11.87
N ILE A 196 2.75 -2.16 -10.64
CA ILE A 196 1.73 -1.15 -10.26
C ILE A 196 2.33 0.20 -9.87
N LYS A 197 3.67 0.33 -9.82
CA LYS A 197 4.35 1.55 -9.40
C LYS A 197 3.95 2.72 -10.33
N GLN A 198 3.63 3.86 -9.73
CA GLN A 198 3.22 5.08 -10.42
C GLN A 198 4.26 6.19 -10.22
N TYR A 199 4.32 7.09 -11.20
CA TYR A 199 4.97 8.39 -11.08
C TYR A 199 3.89 9.47 -10.96
N VAL A 200 3.88 10.20 -9.84
CA VAL A 200 2.96 11.32 -9.61
C VAL A 200 3.78 12.61 -9.53
N LYS A 201 3.71 13.42 -10.60
CA LYS A 201 4.40 14.70 -10.69
C LYS A 201 3.95 15.62 -9.54
N GLY A 202 4.90 16.29 -8.89
CA GLY A 202 4.63 17.28 -7.84
C GLY A 202 4.56 16.73 -6.40
N LYS A 203 4.62 15.42 -6.19
CA LYS A 203 4.74 14.84 -4.84
C LYS A 203 6.23 14.77 -4.40
N PRO A 204 6.57 14.93 -3.10
CA PRO A 204 7.95 14.87 -2.61
C PRO A 204 8.67 13.56 -2.96
N ASN A 205 7.94 12.45 -2.92
CA ASN A 205 8.39 11.14 -3.39
C ASN A 205 7.51 10.73 -4.58
N PRO A 206 7.87 11.10 -5.81
CA PRO A 206 6.97 10.97 -6.95
C PRO A 206 6.83 9.52 -7.43
N TRP A 207 7.81 8.64 -7.14
CA TRP A 207 7.78 7.23 -7.48
C TRP A 207 7.30 6.36 -6.30
N GLY A 208 6.22 5.60 -6.50
CA GLY A 208 5.71 4.72 -5.46
C GLY A 208 4.42 4.00 -5.80
N ILE A 209 3.79 3.42 -4.79
CA ILE A 209 2.44 2.84 -4.91
C ILE A 209 1.45 3.94 -4.56
N LYS A 210 0.52 4.23 -5.48
CA LYS A 210 -0.58 5.17 -5.26
C LYS A 210 -1.72 4.46 -4.54
N ILE A 211 -2.25 5.08 -3.49
CA ILE A 211 -3.39 4.59 -2.72
C ILE A 211 -4.39 5.74 -2.60
N PHE A 212 -5.65 5.50 -2.97
CA PHE A 212 -6.74 6.42 -2.65
C PHE A 212 -7.17 6.16 -1.22
N MET A 213 -7.28 7.21 -0.40
CA MET A 213 -7.60 7.11 1.02
C MET A 213 -8.88 7.89 1.29
N LEU A 214 -9.81 7.29 2.04
CA LEU A 214 -10.97 7.97 2.63
C LEU A 214 -10.65 8.27 4.09
N CYS A 215 -10.55 9.54 4.43
CA CYS A 215 -10.18 9.99 5.77
C CYS A 215 -11.22 10.94 6.38
N GLY A 216 -11.36 10.94 7.71
CA GLY A 216 -12.13 11.95 8.44
C GLY A 216 -11.32 13.19 8.79
N GLU A 217 -11.99 14.21 9.34
CA GLU A 217 -11.34 15.42 9.84
C GLU A 217 -10.37 15.14 11.00
N SER A 218 -10.59 14.06 11.76
CA SER A 218 -9.68 13.55 12.79
C SER A 218 -8.36 12.97 12.23
N GLY A 219 -8.28 12.73 10.92
CA GLY A 219 -7.18 12.03 10.27
C GLY A 219 -7.29 10.50 10.30
N LEU A 220 -8.37 9.93 10.85
CA LEU A 220 -8.63 8.50 10.80
C LEU A 220 -8.96 8.03 9.37
N VAL A 221 -8.45 6.84 9.02
CA VAL A 221 -8.70 6.20 7.73
C VAL A 221 -9.91 5.27 7.85
N TYR A 222 -10.94 5.52 7.03
CA TYR A 222 -12.19 4.75 6.98
C TYR A 222 -12.21 3.72 5.85
N ASP A 223 -11.55 4.03 4.73
CA ASP A 223 -11.35 3.10 3.63
C ASP A 223 -10.10 3.47 2.83
N PHE A 224 -9.59 2.55 2.03
CA PHE A 224 -8.53 2.83 1.08
C PHE A 224 -8.57 1.86 -0.12
N LEU A 225 -8.10 2.34 -1.27
CA LEU A 225 -8.02 1.59 -2.51
C LEU A 225 -6.61 1.72 -3.11
N PRO A 226 -5.76 0.69 -3.00
CA PRO A 226 -4.49 0.66 -3.71
C PRO A 226 -4.72 0.61 -5.22
N TYR A 227 -4.12 1.54 -5.95
CA TYR A 227 -4.24 1.60 -7.40
C TYR A 227 -3.38 0.52 -8.06
N GLN A 228 -3.99 -0.26 -8.95
CA GLN A 228 -3.35 -1.38 -9.65
C GLN A 228 -3.29 -1.19 -11.17
N GLY A 229 -3.56 0.02 -11.68
CA GLY A 229 -3.72 0.26 -13.12
C GLY A 229 -5.10 -0.18 -13.61
N SER A 230 -5.16 -0.75 -14.81
CA SER A 230 -6.39 -1.28 -15.42
C SER A 230 -7.02 -2.45 -14.66
N THR A 231 -6.26 -3.12 -13.77
CA THR A 231 -6.77 -4.22 -12.95
C THR A 231 -7.27 -3.77 -11.58
N THR A 232 -7.41 -2.46 -11.35
CA THR A 232 -7.99 -1.93 -10.11
C THR A 232 -9.47 -2.35 -10.06
N LYS A 233 -9.81 -3.28 -9.17
CA LYS A 233 -11.20 -3.70 -8.94
C LYS A 233 -11.93 -2.57 -8.22
N ILE A 234 -12.98 -2.04 -8.85
CA ILE A 234 -13.95 -1.14 -8.23
C ILE A 234 -15.22 -1.97 -8.09
N GLU A 235 -15.75 -2.09 -6.88
CA GLU A 235 -17.01 -2.78 -6.66
C GLU A 235 -18.13 -1.93 -7.25
N ASP A 236 -18.77 -2.40 -8.32
CA ASP A 236 -19.97 -1.76 -8.87
C ASP A 236 -21.15 -2.05 -7.94
N HIS A 237 -21.47 -1.10 -7.06
CA HIS A 237 -22.67 -1.17 -6.22
C HIS A 237 -23.96 -0.80 -6.98
N THR A 238 -23.98 -0.86 -8.31
CA THR A 238 -25.20 -0.72 -9.11
C THR A 238 -26.04 -2.00 -9.04
N LYS A 239 -26.84 -2.12 -7.97
CA LYS A 239 -28.15 -2.79 -7.98
C LYS A 239 -29.14 -1.98 -7.16
#